data_AF-A0A7V5PCQ2-F1
#
_entry.id   AF-A0A7V5PCQ2-F1
#
_cell.length_a   1.000
_cell.length_b   1.000
_cell.length_c   1.000
_cell.angle_alpha   90.00
_cell.angle_beta   90.00
_cell.angle_gamma   90.00
#
_symmetry.space_group_name_H-M   'P 1'
#
loop_
_entity.id
_entity.type
_entity.pdbx_description
1 polymer ?
#
loop_
_entity_poly.entity_id
_entity_poly.type
_entity_poly.pdbx_seq_one_letter_code
_entity_poly.pdbx_strand_id
1 'polypeptide(L)'
;MGRIKRIYVWEIPVRFYHWLNMFCIIVLVITGYFIGSPPAIQHGAEAYFNYWFGINRFIHFLFAYVFFFNFLLRIYWAFAGNEFSRWNNFLPLKKRQWKEIIEVLKVDVLQLKTWSFESRGHNALASATYFIMFLAFLLQCLTGFGMYAAMSTSWFPRLFAWFIPWVGGDMAARHIHHILMWVFILFAIIHVYLVYYHDYVERTGEASSMISGWKFVNNKD
;
A
#
# COMPACT_ATOMS: atom_id res chain seq x y z
N MET A 1 13.02 -25.59 28.27
CA MET A 1 12.75 -24.25 27.70
C MET A 1 13.24 -24.26 26.26
N GLY A 2 12.35 -24.10 25.27
CA GLY A 2 12.75 -24.00 23.87
C GLY A 2 13.68 -22.81 23.65
N ARG A 3 14.74 -22.98 22.86
CA ARG A 3 15.66 -21.88 22.52
C ARG A 3 14.91 -20.90 21.60
N ILE A 4 14.70 -19.68 22.06
CA ILE A 4 14.15 -18.59 21.24
C ILE A 4 15.28 -18.11 20.32
N LYS A 5 15.13 -18.30 19.00
CA LYS A 5 16.10 -17.82 18.01
C LYS A 5 15.62 -16.50 17.42
N ARG A 6 16.48 -15.47 17.46
CA ARG A 6 16.27 -14.22 16.72
C ARG A 6 16.71 -14.43 15.28
N ILE A 7 15.80 -14.20 14.34
CA ILE A 7 16.10 -14.24 12.91
C ILE A 7 15.90 -12.83 12.36
N TYR A 8 16.88 -12.36 11.58
CA TYR A 8 16.75 -11.10 10.86
C TYR A 8 15.90 -11.34 9.62
N VAL A 9 14.68 -10.78 9.60
CA VAL A 9 13.69 -11.04 8.56
C VAL A 9 13.53 -9.82 7.65
N TRP A 10 13.53 -8.61 8.22
CA TRP A 10 13.27 -7.38 7.47
C TRP A 10 14.50 -6.49 7.39
N GLU A 11 15.04 -6.37 6.18
CA GLU A 11 16.16 -5.49 5.87
C GLU A 11 15.80 -4.01 6.11
N ILE A 12 16.79 -3.18 6.47
CA ILE A 12 16.60 -1.72 6.66
C ILE A 12 15.91 -1.03 5.47
N PRO A 13 16.29 -1.30 4.19
CA PRO A 13 15.66 -0.65 3.04
C PRO A 13 14.17 -0.96 2.92
N VAL A 14 13.77 -2.20 3.24
CA VAL A 14 12.37 -2.65 3.19
C VAL A 14 11.52 -1.94 4.24
N ARG A 15 12.08 -1.75 5.45
CA ARG A 15 11.43 -1.00 6.52
C ARG A 15 11.27 0.47 6.18
N PHE A 16 12.33 1.11 5.68
CA PHE A 16 12.28 2.50 5.25
C PHE A 16 11.21 2.72 4.17
N TYR A 17 11.19 1.85 3.15
CA TYR A 17 10.15 1.88 2.12
C TYR A 17 8.74 1.83 2.73
N HIS A 18 8.50 0.90 3.66
CA HIS A 18 7.18 0.69 4.25
C HIS A 18 6.70 1.92 5.03
N TRP A 19 7.54 2.46 5.91
CA TRP A 19 7.18 3.62 6.73
C TRP A 19 7.01 4.89 5.89
N LEU A 20 7.86 5.09 4.89
CA LEU A 20 7.70 6.19 3.92
C LEU A 20 6.41 6.03 3.12
N ASN A 21 6.09 4.81 2.67
CA ASN A 21 4.86 4.52 1.94
C ASN A 21 3.62 4.80 2.79
N MET A 22 3.59 4.31 4.03
CA MET A 22 2.51 4.57 5.00
C MET A 22 2.28 6.08 5.16
N PHE A 23 3.35 6.85 5.39
CA PHE A 23 3.26 8.30 5.54
C PHE A 23 2.71 8.97 4.28
N CYS A 24 3.20 8.58 3.10
CA CYS A 24 2.70 9.09 1.83
C CYS A 24 1.22 8.79 1.62
N ILE A 25 0.77 7.56 1.90
CA ILE A 25 -0.64 7.16 1.76
C ILE A 25 -1.53 8.02 2.65
N ILE A 26 -1.14 8.23 3.92
CA ILE A 26 -1.92 9.07 4.85
C ILE A 26 -2.10 10.48 4.29
N VAL A 27 -1.00 11.13 3.88
CA VAL A 27 -1.06 12.49 3.33
C VAL A 27 -1.89 12.53 2.04
N LEU A 28 -1.69 11.58 1.13
CA LEU A 28 -2.41 11.50 -0.15
C LEU A 28 -3.91 11.26 0.02
N VAL A 29 -4.30 10.40 0.96
CA VAL A 29 -5.71 10.13 1.27
C VAL A 29 -6.39 11.37 1.84
N ILE A 30 -5.78 12.03 2.83
CA ILE A 30 -6.35 13.22 3.47
C ILE A 30 -6.49 14.35 2.43
N THR A 31 -5.41 14.67 1.73
CA THR A 31 -5.41 15.75 0.75
C THR A 31 -6.31 15.44 -0.45
N GLY A 32 -6.32 14.19 -0.92
CA GLY A 32 -7.16 13.72 -2.03
C GLY A 32 -8.65 13.73 -1.70
N TYR A 33 -9.02 13.38 -0.47
CA TYR A 33 -10.40 13.50 0.01
C TYR A 33 -10.87 14.95 -0.05
N PHE A 34 -10.06 15.90 0.42
CA PHE A 34 -10.38 17.33 0.35
C PHE A 34 -10.39 17.89 -1.08
N ILE A 35 -9.69 17.27 -2.04
CA ILE A 35 -9.79 17.65 -3.46
C ILE A 35 -11.14 17.21 -4.04
N GLY A 36 -11.61 16.00 -3.71
CA GLY A 36 -12.88 15.48 -4.20
C GLY A 36 -14.12 16.04 -3.49
N SER A 37 -13.98 16.38 -2.21
CA SER A 37 -15.03 16.93 -1.36
C SER A 37 -14.47 18.09 -0.54
N PRO A 38 -14.26 19.26 -1.20
CA PRO A 38 -13.72 20.42 -0.52
C PRO A 38 -14.68 20.86 0.59
N PRO A 39 -14.20 20.99 1.84
CA PRO A 39 -15.00 21.57 2.91
C PRO A 39 -15.40 23.00 2.52
N ALA A 40 -16.61 23.40 2.91
CA ALA A 40 -17.07 24.78 2.77
C ALA A 40 -16.31 25.68 3.76
N ILE A 41 -15.01 25.89 3.53
CA ILE A 41 -14.19 26.85 4.27
C ILE A 41 -14.48 28.21 3.65
N GLN A 42 -15.60 28.80 4.04
CA GLN A 42 -15.88 30.20 3.76
C GLN A 42 -15.05 31.03 4.74
N HIS A 43 -13.94 31.58 4.26
CA HIS A 43 -13.31 32.70 4.94
C HIS A 43 -13.91 33.97 4.35
N GLY A 44 -14.47 34.85 5.18
CA GLY A 44 -15.04 36.13 4.75
C GLY A 44 -14.01 37.13 4.20
N ALA A 45 -12.78 36.69 3.95
CA ALA A 45 -11.71 37.46 3.35
C ALA A 45 -11.72 37.29 1.83
N GLU A 46 -11.22 38.29 1.10
CA GLU A 46 -11.13 38.25 -0.36
C GLU A 46 -10.34 37.02 -0.84
N ALA A 47 -10.76 36.44 -1.97
CA ALA A 47 -10.16 35.22 -2.53
C ALA A 47 -8.65 35.35 -2.79
N TYR A 48 -8.15 36.57 -3.01
CA TYR A 48 -6.72 36.86 -3.16
C TYR A 48 -5.89 36.44 -1.94
N PHE A 49 -6.42 36.59 -0.73
CA PHE A 49 -5.71 36.25 0.51
C PHE A 49 -5.86 34.77 0.89
N ASN A 50 -6.67 33.99 0.17
CA ASN A 50 -6.95 32.61 0.52
C ASN A 50 -6.46 31.64 -0.57
N TYR A 51 -5.35 30.93 -0.27
CA TYR A 51 -4.75 29.94 -1.16
C TYR A 51 -4.82 28.51 -0.59
N TRP A 52 -5.68 28.24 0.41
CA TRP A 52 -5.72 26.96 1.10
C TRP A 52 -5.93 25.76 0.15
N PHE A 53 -6.86 25.87 -0.80
CA PHE A 53 -7.13 24.77 -1.75
C PHE A 53 -5.94 24.52 -2.69
N GLY A 54 -5.23 25.59 -3.07
CA GLY A 54 -3.99 25.51 -3.84
C GLY A 54 -2.88 24.79 -3.08
N ILE A 55 -2.70 25.12 -1.80
CA ILE A 55 -1.75 24.44 -0.90
C ILE A 55 -2.10 22.95 -0.77
N ASN A 56 -3.37 22.61 -0.55
CA ASN A 56 -3.81 21.22 -0.46
C ASN A 56 -3.47 20.42 -1.72
N ARG A 57 -3.74 21.00 -2.91
CA ARG A 57 -3.38 20.39 -4.19
C ARG A 57 -1.87 20.27 -4.38
N PHE A 58 -1.11 21.29 -4.00
CA PHE A 58 0.36 21.26 -4.08
C PHE A 58 0.94 20.13 -3.22
N ILE A 59 0.50 20.01 -1.97
CA ILE A 59 0.93 18.92 -1.06
C ILE A 59 0.56 17.57 -1.68
N HIS A 60 -0.65 17.41 -2.21
CA HIS A 60 -1.07 16.17 -2.87
C HIS A 60 -0.12 15.79 -4.02
N PHE A 61 0.18 16.74 -4.92
CA PHE A 61 1.08 16.46 -6.05
C PHE A 61 2.51 16.18 -5.60
N LEU A 62 3.03 16.93 -4.62
CA LEU A 62 4.37 16.70 -4.07
C LEU A 62 4.51 15.28 -3.51
N PHE A 63 3.55 14.85 -2.67
CA PHE A 63 3.55 13.50 -2.11
C PHE A 63 3.28 12.41 -3.16
N ALA A 64 2.58 12.73 -4.25
CA ALA A 64 2.40 11.79 -5.36
C ALA A 64 3.73 11.47 -6.05
N TYR A 65 4.62 12.45 -6.22
CA TYR A 65 5.98 12.21 -6.72
C TYR A 65 6.80 11.35 -5.75
N VAL A 66 6.80 11.69 -4.46
CA VAL A 66 7.53 10.92 -3.44
C VAL A 66 7.03 9.47 -3.40
N PHE A 67 5.72 9.27 -3.42
CA PHE A 67 5.10 7.95 -3.48
C PHE A 67 5.51 7.17 -4.73
N PHE A 68 5.48 7.81 -5.90
CA PHE A 68 5.84 7.19 -7.17
C PHE A 68 7.29 6.70 -7.20
N PHE A 69 8.25 7.55 -6.81
CA PHE A 69 9.66 7.13 -6.76
C PHE A 69 9.90 6.07 -5.69
N ASN A 70 9.25 6.16 -4.53
CA ASN A 70 9.31 5.11 -3.52
C ASN A 70 8.77 3.78 -4.06
N PHE A 71 7.67 3.81 -4.82
CA PHE A 71 7.11 2.64 -5.50
C PHE A 71 8.04 2.06 -6.58
N LEU A 72 8.71 2.90 -7.37
CA LEU A 72 9.72 2.45 -8.33
C LEU A 72 10.91 1.77 -7.65
N LEU A 73 11.39 2.31 -6.52
CA LEU A 73 12.44 1.68 -5.72
C LEU A 73 12.01 0.29 -5.25
N ARG A 74 10.73 0.10 -4.89
CA ARG A 74 10.18 -1.20 -4.53
C ARG A 74 10.13 -2.17 -5.70
N ILE A 75 9.75 -1.69 -6.90
CA ILE A 75 9.80 -2.51 -8.12
C ILE A 75 11.24 -2.96 -8.38
N TYR A 76 12.20 -2.04 -8.33
CA TYR A 76 13.62 -2.36 -8.49
C TYR A 76 14.09 -3.41 -7.46
N TRP A 77 13.74 -3.24 -6.18
CA TRP A 77 14.11 -4.20 -5.13
C TRP A 77 13.37 -5.54 -5.24
N ALA A 78 12.21 -5.59 -5.90
CA ALA A 78 11.52 -6.84 -6.20
C ALA A 78 12.25 -7.69 -7.27
N PHE A 79 13.08 -7.06 -8.11
CA PHE A 79 13.95 -7.75 -9.07
C PHE A 79 15.37 -7.98 -8.53
N ALA A 80 15.94 -7.01 -7.80
CA ALA A 80 17.31 -7.06 -7.29
C ALA A 80 17.47 -7.70 -5.89
N GLY A 81 16.38 -7.91 -5.15
CA GLY A 81 16.40 -8.35 -3.75
C GLY A 81 16.61 -9.85 -3.51
N ASN A 82 16.73 -10.18 -2.22
CA ASN A 82 16.95 -11.53 -1.69
C ASN A 82 15.80 -12.52 -2.02
N GLU A 83 16.00 -13.83 -1.87
CA GLU A 83 15.08 -14.91 -2.30
C GLU A 83 13.62 -14.71 -1.84
N PHE A 84 13.40 -14.04 -0.71
CA PHE A 84 12.08 -13.72 -0.15
C PHE A 84 11.39 -12.48 -0.76
N SER A 85 12.14 -11.57 -1.39
CA SER A 85 11.62 -10.36 -2.04
C SER A 85 11.43 -10.50 -3.55
N ARG A 86 11.81 -11.65 -4.14
CA ARG A 86 11.74 -11.89 -5.57
C ARG A 86 10.29 -12.04 -6.05
N TRP A 87 10.01 -11.52 -7.24
CA TRP A 87 8.72 -11.57 -7.96
C TRP A 87 8.05 -12.96 -7.99
N ASN A 88 8.83 -14.05 -8.00
CA ASN A 88 8.31 -15.43 -7.99
C ASN A 88 7.51 -15.81 -6.74
N ASN A 89 7.67 -15.09 -5.61
CA ASN A 89 6.86 -15.31 -4.40
C ASN A 89 5.55 -14.52 -4.39
N PHE A 90 5.35 -13.56 -5.31
CA PHE A 90 4.15 -12.73 -5.36
C PHE A 90 3.03 -13.29 -6.25
N LEU A 91 3.37 -14.19 -7.20
CA LEU A 91 2.42 -14.79 -8.12
C LEU A 91 2.01 -16.20 -7.65
N PRO A 92 0.76 -16.42 -7.19
CA PRO A 92 0.28 -17.73 -6.79
C PRO A 92 -0.02 -18.62 -8.02
N LEU A 93 1.03 -19.05 -8.72
CA LEU A 93 0.92 -19.87 -9.95
C LEU A 93 0.68 -21.36 -9.67
N LYS A 94 0.87 -21.83 -8.43
CA LYS A 94 0.73 -23.26 -8.09
C LYS A 94 -0.64 -23.56 -7.45
N LYS A 95 -1.29 -24.67 -7.87
CA LYS A 95 -2.58 -25.15 -7.33
C LYS A 95 -2.61 -25.30 -5.79
N ARG A 96 -1.45 -25.54 -5.17
CA ARG A 96 -1.29 -25.62 -3.71
C ARG A 96 -1.52 -24.27 -3.01
N GLN A 97 -1.04 -23.17 -3.60
CA GLN A 97 -1.21 -21.81 -3.06
C GLN A 97 -2.68 -21.38 -3.11
N TRP A 98 -3.45 -21.84 -4.11
CA TRP A 98 -4.90 -21.59 -4.18
C TRP A 98 -5.70 -22.29 -3.07
N LYS A 99 -5.30 -23.51 -2.67
CA LYS A 99 -5.89 -24.18 -1.49
C LYS A 99 -5.55 -23.45 -0.20
N GLU A 100 -4.30 -23.02 -0.04
CA GLU A 100 -3.87 -22.18 1.10
C GLU A 100 -4.65 -20.85 1.16
N ILE A 101 -4.88 -20.19 0.02
CA ILE A 101 -5.70 -18.95 -0.05
C ILE A 101 -7.13 -19.20 0.46
N ILE A 102 -7.79 -20.27 0.02
CA ILE A 102 -9.18 -20.58 0.43
C ILE A 102 -9.25 -20.94 1.91
N GLU A 103 -8.27 -21.65 2.44
CA GLU A 103 -8.22 -22.01 3.85
C GLU A 103 -7.91 -20.82 4.75
N VAL A 104 -7.00 -19.94 4.33
CA VAL A 104 -6.66 -18.72 5.08
C VAL A 104 -7.82 -17.71 5.02
N LEU A 105 -8.53 -17.60 3.90
CA LEU A 105 -9.78 -16.81 3.84
C LEU A 105 -10.84 -17.37 4.81
N LYS A 106 -10.91 -18.70 4.97
CA LYS A 106 -11.81 -19.35 5.94
C LYS A 106 -11.40 -19.13 7.39
N VAL A 107 -10.11 -18.98 7.67
CA VAL A 107 -9.55 -18.78 9.01
C VAL A 107 -9.56 -17.29 9.39
N ASP A 108 -9.00 -16.42 8.54
CA ASP A 108 -8.75 -15.01 8.86
C ASP A 108 -9.96 -14.10 8.58
N VAL A 109 -10.78 -14.41 7.57
CA VAL A 109 -11.95 -13.59 7.18
C VAL A 109 -13.27 -14.20 7.67
N LEU A 110 -13.40 -15.52 7.62
CA LEU A 110 -14.63 -16.22 8.06
C LEU A 110 -14.55 -16.80 9.48
N GLN A 111 -13.38 -16.78 10.13
CA GLN A 111 -13.17 -17.32 11.49
C GLN A 111 -13.71 -18.75 11.71
N LEU A 112 -13.69 -19.60 10.68
CA LEU A 112 -14.26 -20.95 10.73
C LEU A 112 -13.33 -21.99 11.36
N LYS A 113 -12.03 -21.70 11.53
CA LYS A 113 -11.04 -22.61 12.15
C LYS A 113 -9.92 -21.83 12.85
N THR A 114 -9.47 -22.33 14.00
CA THR A 114 -8.43 -21.76 14.87
C THR A 114 -7.10 -22.51 14.76
N TRP A 115 -6.53 -22.62 13.56
CA TRP A 115 -5.20 -23.26 13.38
C TRP A 115 -4.26 -22.35 12.60
N SER A 116 -3.22 -21.86 13.28
CA SER A 116 -2.14 -21.08 12.68
C SER A 116 -1.12 -22.01 12.02
N PHE A 117 -0.97 -21.90 10.70
CA PHE A 117 0.18 -22.48 10.02
C PHE A 117 1.36 -21.55 10.21
N GLU A 118 2.42 -22.05 10.86
CA GLU A 118 3.75 -21.43 10.82
C GLU A 118 4.30 -21.49 9.38
N SER A 119 3.89 -20.56 8.54
CA SER A 119 4.65 -20.21 7.34
C SER A 119 5.78 -19.30 7.77
N ARG A 120 7.03 -19.73 7.55
CA ARG A 120 8.24 -18.94 7.81
C ARG A 120 8.37 -17.69 6.91
N GLY A 121 7.36 -17.38 6.07
CA GLY A 121 7.30 -16.25 5.16
C GLY A 121 5.86 -15.73 4.95
N HIS A 122 5.57 -15.12 3.79
CA HIS A 122 4.25 -14.55 3.52
C HIS A 122 3.16 -15.63 3.40
N ASN A 123 2.02 -15.40 4.06
CA ASN A 123 0.81 -16.20 3.91
C ASN A 123 0.25 -16.06 2.47
N ALA A 124 -0.28 -17.12 1.86
CA ALA A 124 -0.71 -17.10 0.45
C ALA A 124 -1.83 -16.08 0.18
N LEU A 125 -2.70 -15.82 1.18
CA LEU A 125 -3.67 -14.73 1.14
C LEU A 125 -2.99 -13.35 1.16
N ALA A 126 -1.97 -13.17 1.98
CA ALA A 126 -1.19 -11.93 2.04
C ALA A 126 -0.50 -11.65 0.69
N SER A 127 0.03 -12.68 0.01
CA SER A 127 0.61 -12.56 -1.33
C SER A 127 -0.40 -12.08 -2.38
N ALA A 128 -1.62 -12.62 -2.38
CA ALA A 128 -2.67 -12.21 -3.31
C ALA A 128 -3.09 -10.74 -3.06
N THR A 129 -3.26 -10.37 -1.78
CA THR A 129 -3.58 -8.99 -1.40
C THR A 129 -2.46 -8.03 -1.79
N TYR A 130 -1.19 -8.41 -1.64
CA TYR A 130 -0.07 -7.57 -2.08
C TYR A 130 -0.03 -7.39 -3.60
N PHE A 131 -0.37 -8.42 -4.38
CA PHE A 131 -0.46 -8.29 -5.84
C PHE A 131 -1.60 -7.34 -6.26
N ILE A 132 -2.78 -7.47 -5.64
CA ILE A 132 -3.91 -6.57 -5.88
C ILE A 132 -3.53 -5.13 -5.50
N MET A 133 -2.89 -4.94 -4.34
CA MET A 133 -2.44 -3.63 -3.87
C MET A 133 -1.35 -3.03 -4.76
N PHE A 134 -0.45 -3.87 -5.29
CA PHE A 134 0.55 -3.44 -6.26
C PHE A 134 -0.11 -2.93 -7.55
N LEU A 135 -1.11 -3.65 -8.08
CA LEU A 135 -1.87 -3.21 -9.24
C LEU A 135 -2.66 -1.92 -8.94
N ALA A 136 -3.27 -1.83 -7.75
CA ALA A 136 -3.96 -0.63 -7.31
C ALA A 136 -3.01 0.58 -7.24
N PHE A 137 -1.79 0.42 -6.71
CA PHE A 137 -0.77 1.48 -6.70
C PHE A 137 -0.38 1.92 -8.11
N LEU A 138 -0.20 0.96 -9.02
CA LEU A 138 0.09 1.25 -10.43
C LEU A 138 -1.05 2.06 -11.06
N LEU A 139 -2.30 1.61 -10.93
CA LEU A 139 -3.47 2.30 -11.47
C LEU A 139 -3.65 3.69 -10.82
N GLN A 140 -3.36 3.85 -9.53
CA GLN A 140 -3.41 5.15 -8.85
C GLN A 140 -2.39 6.12 -9.44
N CYS A 141 -1.17 5.66 -9.74
CA CYS A 141 -0.15 6.49 -10.37
C CYS A 141 -0.55 6.85 -11.81
N LEU A 142 -1.05 5.89 -12.59
CA LEU A 142 -1.47 6.12 -13.98
C LEU A 142 -2.62 7.13 -14.07
N THR A 143 -3.68 6.95 -13.27
CA THR A 143 -4.80 7.89 -13.20
C THR A 143 -4.38 9.26 -12.67
N GLY A 144 -3.57 9.30 -11.60
CA GLY A 144 -3.12 10.54 -10.96
C GLY A 144 -2.25 11.40 -11.87
N PHE A 145 -1.16 10.83 -12.40
CA PHE A 145 -0.27 11.56 -13.32
C PHE A 145 -0.93 11.85 -14.66
N GLY A 146 -1.81 10.97 -15.15
CA GLY A 146 -2.60 11.21 -16.35
C GLY A 146 -3.48 12.46 -16.23
N MET A 147 -4.23 12.61 -15.13
CA MET A 147 -5.02 13.82 -14.87
C MET A 147 -4.12 15.05 -14.64
N TYR A 148 -2.98 14.87 -13.97
CA TYR A 148 -2.04 15.95 -13.72
C TYR A 148 -1.35 16.45 -15.00
N ALA A 149 -1.25 15.61 -16.04
CA ALA A 149 -0.62 15.95 -17.31
C ALA A 149 -1.27 17.15 -18.01
N ALA A 150 -2.60 17.26 -17.96
CA ALA A 150 -3.34 18.39 -18.54
C ALA A 150 -3.05 19.72 -17.81
N MET A 151 -2.54 19.66 -16.58
CA MET A 151 -2.33 20.82 -15.71
C MET A 151 -0.86 21.23 -15.57
N SER A 152 0.07 20.46 -16.15
CA SER A 152 1.50 20.63 -15.97
C SER A 152 2.21 20.83 -17.31
N THR A 153 3.10 21.83 -17.37
CA THR A 153 3.98 22.05 -18.53
C THR A 153 5.22 21.15 -18.50
N SER A 154 5.42 20.36 -17.45
CA SER A 154 6.54 19.43 -17.31
C SER A 154 6.43 18.21 -18.22
N TRP A 155 7.56 17.66 -18.65
CA TRP A 155 7.60 16.49 -19.53
C TRP A 155 7.16 15.20 -18.84
N PHE A 156 7.40 15.09 -17.54
CA PHE A 156 7.20 13.84 -16.81
C PHE A 156 5.72 13.40 -16.71
N PRO A 157 4.76 14.24 -16.28
CA PRO A 157 3.34 13.86 -16.25
C PRO A 157 2.78 13.50 -17.64
N ARG A 158 3.31 14.13 -18.70
CA ARG A 158 2.88 13.86 -20.09
C ARG A 158 3.11 12.41 -20.52
N LEU A 159 4.04 11.69 -19.90
CA LEU A 159 4.26 10.26 -20.14
C LEU A 159 3.04 9.39 -19.82
N PHE A 160 2.11 9.89 -19.00
CA PHE A 160 0.93 9.16 -18.53
C PHE A 160 -0.37 9.63 -19.20
N ALA A 161 -0.31 10.65 -20.07
CA ALA A 161 -1.49 11.25 -20.70
C ALA A 161 -2.28 10.26 -21.59
N TRP A 162 -1.60 9.27 -22.17
CA TRP A 162 -2.22 8.22 -23.00
C TRP A 162 -3.23 7.36 -22.24
N PHE A 163 -3.13 7.29 -20.92
CA PHE A 163 -3.99 6.46 -20.09
C PHE A 163 -5.40 7.05 -19.94
N ILE A 164 -5.55 8.38 -19.97
CA ILE A 164 -6.83 9.06 -19.76
C ILE A 164 -7.84 8.75 -20.89
N PRO A 165 -7.48 8.85 -22.19
CA PRO A 165 -8.37 8.40 -23.27
C PRO A 165 -8.76 6.93 -23.17
N TRP A 166 -7.84 6.06 -22.72
CA TRP A 166 -8.08 4.61 -22.62
C TRP A 166 -9.14 4.25 -21.57
N VAL A 167 -9.20 5.01 -20.47
CA VAL A 167 -10.16 4.84 -19.39
C VAL A 167 -11.55 5.44 -19.70
N GLY A 168 -11.66 6.23 -20.77
CA GLY A 168 -12.91 6.91 -21.14
C GLY A 168 -12.97 8.38 -20.71
N GLY A 169 -11.82 9.03 -20.51
CA GLY A 169 -11.69 10.46 -20.25
C GLY A 169 -11.45 10.85 -18.79
N ASP A 170 -11.33 12.15 -18.54
CA ASP A 170 -10.94 12.70 -17.23
C ASP A 170 -11.92 12.37 -16.10
N MET A 171 -13.22 12.36 -16.39
CA MET A 171 -14.22 12.07 -15.36
C MET A 171 -14.16 10.61 -14.91
N ALA A 172 -14.04 9.67 -15.86
CA ALA A 172 -13.88 8.26 -15.57
C ALA A 172 -12.59 8.01 -14.78
N ALA A 173 -11.48 8.63 -15.21
CA ALA A 173 -10.21 8.55 -14.49
C ALA A 173 -10.31 9.08 -13.04
N ARG A 174 -11.03 10.19 -12.82
CA ARG A 174 -11.28 10.75 -11.48
C ARG A 174 -12.08 9.79 -10.61
N HIS A 175 -13.12 9.16 -11.14
CA HIS A 175 -13.89 8.17 -10.41
C HIS A 175 -13.05 6.97 -10.01
N ILE A 176 -12.28 6.40 -10.95
CA ILE A 176 -11.37 5.29 -10.64
C ILE A 176 -10.35 5.69 -9.58
N HIS A 177 -9.74 6.88 -9.69
CA HIS A 177 -8.77 7.38 -8.72
C HIS A 177 -9.36 7.53 -7.31
N HIS A 178 -10.62 7.97 -7.20
CA HIS A 178 -11.34 8.05 -5.92
C HIS A 178 -11.74 6.68 -5.37
N ILE A 179 -12.18 5.75 -6.22
CA ILE A 179 -12.51 4.39 -5.80
C ILE A 179 -11.27 3.68 -5.26
N LEU A 180 -10.13 3.82 -5.93
CA LEU A 180 -8.85 3.26 -5.48
C LEU A 180 -8.38 3.87 -4.16
N MET A 181 -8.62 5.16 -3.92
CA MET A 181 -8.39 5.77 -2.60
C MET A 181 -9.17 5.05 -1.49
N TRP A 182 -10.46 4.74 -1.71
CA TRP A 182 -11.27 3.97 -0.75
C TRP A 182 -10.74 2.55 -0.55
N VAL A 183 -10.26 1.89 -1.61
CA VAL A 183 -9.59 0.59 -1.50
C VAL A 183 -8.37 0.68 -0.58
N PHE A 184 -7.55 1.73 -0.68
CA PHE A 184 -6.41 1.93 0.21
C PHE A 184 -6.81 2.18 1.66
N ILE A 185 -7.89 2.94 1.90
CA ILE A 185 -8.42 3.17 3.25
C ILE A 185 -8.87 1.85 3.87
N LEU A 186 -9.69 1.07 3.15
CA LEU A 186 -10.19 -0.22 3.64
C LEU A 186 -9.03 -1.20 3.89
N PHE A 187 -8.08 -1.28 2.97
CA PHE A 187 -6.88 -2.10 3.15
C PHE A 187 -6.10 -1.68 4.39
N ALA A 188 -5.87 -0.38 4.61
CA ALA A 188 -5.13 0.10 5.77
C ALA A 188 -5.83 -0.26 7.09
N ILE A 189 -7.15 -0.11 7.17
CA ILE A 189 -7.94 -0.48 8.36
C ILE A 189 -7.80 -1.98 8.64
N ILE A 190 -8.03 -2.83 7.63
CA ILE A 190 -7.94 -4.28 7.77
C ILE A 190 -6.51 -4.70 8.13
N HIS A 191 -5.51 -4.11 7.47
CA HIS A 191 -4.10 -4.41 7.71
C HIS A 191 -3.68 -4.09 9.14
N VAL A 192 -4.02 -2.90 9.65
CA VAL A 192 -3.72 -2.49 11.03
C VAL A 192 -4.45 -3.38 12.04
N TYR A 193 -5.71 -3.72 11.77
CA TYR A 193 -6.48 -4.65 12.61
C TYR A 193 -5.80 -6.02 12.70
N LEU A 194 -5.42 -6.62 11.57
CA LEU A 194 -4.75 -7.92 11.54
C LEU A 194 -3.40 -7.87 12.25
N VAL A 195 -2.59 -6.82 12.02
CA VAL A 195 -1.32 -6.65 12.72
C VAL A 195 -1.54 -6.58 14.23
N TYR A 196 -2.52 -5.81 14.69
CA TYR A 196 -2.86 -5.73 16.11
C TYR A 196 -3.36 -7.07 16.66
N TYR A 197 -4.21 -7.78 15.92
CA TYR A 197 -4.74 -9.09 16.31
C TYR A 197 -3.61 -10.12 16.47
N HIS A 198 -2.72 -10.27 15.48
CA HIS A 198 -1.60 -11.21 15.55
C HIS A 198 -0.59 -10.83 16.63
N ASP A 199 -0.33 -9.53 16.85
CA ASP A 199 0.61 -9.08 17.88
C ASP A 199 0.04 -9.29 19.30
N TYR A 200 -1.23 -8.96 19.52
CA TYR A 200 -1.86 -9.03 20.84
C TYR A 200 -2.35 -10.44 21.21
N VAL A 201 -3.03 -11.13 20.29
CA VAL A 201 -3.66 -12.44 20.54
C VAL A 201 -2.66 -13.57 20.31
N GLU A 202 -1.98 -13.58 19.17
CA GLU A 202 -1.06 -14.67 18.81
C GLU A 202 0.38 -14.46 19.32
N ARG A 203 0.70 -13.25 19.80
CA ARG A 203 2.03 -12.90 20.37
C ARG A 203 3.17 -13.18 19.41
N THR A 204 2.93 -13.04 18.11
CA THR A 204 3.90 -13.34 17.05
C THR A 204 4.91 -12.22 16.81
N GLY A 205 4.68 -11.03 17.38
CA GLY A 205 5.63 -9.92 17.33
C GLY A 205 5.74 -9.25 15.95
N GLU A 206 4.68 -9.28 15.12
CA GLU A 206 4.74 -8.81 13.73
C GLU A 206 5.06 -7.31 13.66
N ALA A 207 4.42 -6.48 14.51
CA ALA A 207 4.65 -5.03 14.55
C ALA A 207 6.08 -4.71 15.03
N SER A 208 6.53 -5.39 16.08
CA SER A 208 7.89 -5.27 16.61
C SER A 208 8.95 -5.68 15.58
N SER A 209 8.66 -6.70 14.77
CA SER A 209 9.55 -7.14 13.69
C SER A 209 9.68 -6.08 12.58
N MET A 210 8.61 -5.35 12.27
CA MET A 210 8.63 -4.32 11.23
C MET A 210 9.36 -3.04 11.67
N ILE A 211 9.41 -2.77 12.97
CA ILE A 211 10.20 -1.68 13.54
C ILE A 211 11.66 -2.11 13.71
N SER A 212 11.92 -3.26 14.33
CA SER A 212 13.26 -3.69 14.74
C SER A 212 14.03 -4.49 13.68
N GLY A 213 13.32 -5.14 12.74
CA GLY A 213 13.87 -6.05 11.73
C GLY A 213 14.03 -7.50 12.20
N TRP A 214 13.86 -7.75 13.52
CA TRP A 214 14.12 -9.05 14.14
C TRP A 214 12.80 -9.72 14.52
N LYS A 215 12.68 -11.02 14.19
CA LYS A 215 11.56 -11.87 14.61
C LYS A 215 12.05 -12.93 15.58
N PHE A 216 11.26 -13.20 16.62
CA PHE A 216 11.54 -14.25 17.60
C PHE A 216 10.78 -15.50 17.21
N VAL A 217 11.50 -16.58 16.88
CA VAL A 217 10.90 -17.88 16.56
C VAL A 217 11.24 -18.85 17.68
N ASN A 218 10.21 -19.54 18.18
CA ASN A 218 10.40 -20.57 19.18
C ASN A 218 10.83 -21.86 18.47
N ASN A 219 12.03 -22.37 18.75
CA ASN A 219 12.48 -23.63 18.16
C ASN A 219 11.66 -24.77 18.80
N LYS A 220 10.55 -25.16 18.18
CA LYS A 220 10.03 -26.51 18.29
C LYS A 220 10.61 -27.27 17.10
N ASP A 221 11.68 -28.00 17.43
CA ASP A 221 12.54 -28.88 16.63
C ASP A 221 13.65 -28.19 15.80
#